data_AF-A0A1E5UKC6-F1
#
_entry.id   AF-A0A1E5UKC6-F1
#
_cell.length_a   1.000
_cell.length_b   1.000
_cell.length_c   1.000
_cell.angle_alpha   90.00
_cell.angle_beta   90.00
_cell.angle_gamma   90.00
#
_symmetry.space_group_name_H-M   'P 1'
#
loop_
_entity.id
_entity.type
_entity.pdbx_description
1 polymer ?
#
loop_
_entity_poly.entity_id
_entity_poly.type
_entity_poly.pdbx_seq_one_letter_code
_entity_poly.pdbx_strand_id
1 'polypeptide(L)'
;MAPVKVFGTAVFANAARVMACVEPFGQIPAFQDGDIMLFESRAIAKYSKPAQEDLLREGNPEEAAMVDVWTEVEAHQYNPALSPIVYECLINPVMRGVPTNQKVVDESLEKFKKVLDVYEAHLSGEQVPRRGLLQLR
;
A
#
# COMPACT_ATOMS: atom_id res chain seq x y z
N MET A 1 -13.95 25.15 -3.18
CA MET A 1 -12.88 24.20 -2.85
C MET A 1 -11.59 24.97 -2.69
N ALA A 2 -10.98 24.92 -1.50
CA ALA A 2 -9.67 25.51 -1.24
C ALA A 2 -8.57 24.64 -1.89
N PRO A 3 -7.38 25.19 -2.21
CA PRO A 3 -6.33 24.43 -2.89
C PRO A 3 -5.78 23.29 -2.00
N VAL A 4 -5.84 22.06 -2.50
CA VAL A 4 -5.25 20.86 -1.90
C VAL A 4 -3.73 20.90 -2.06
N LYS A 5 -2.97 20.82 -0.96
CA LYS A 5 -1.51 20.72 -0.99
C LYS A 5 -1.08 19.28 -0.73
N VAL A 6 -0.72 18.56 -1.80
CA VAL A 6 -0.03 17.27 -1.70
C VAL A 6 1.47 17.54 -1.71
N PHE A 7 2.17 17.17 -0.63
CA PHE A 7 3.61 17.32 -0.56
C PHE A 7 4.29 16.06 -1.13
N GLY A 8 4.75 16.15 -2.37
CA GLY A 8 5.60 15.14 -3.03
C GLY A 8 6.89 15.77 -3.55
N THR A 9 8.03 15.24 -3.07
CA THR A 9 9.44 15.53 -3.43
C THR A 9 9.85 16.98 -3.70
N ALA A 10 10.65 17.52 -2.79
CA ALA A 10 11.73 18.45 -3.14
C ALA A 10 12.81 18.28 -2.07
N VAL A 11 14.05 17.98 -2.47
CA VAL A 11 15.30 18.20 -1.72
C VAL A 11 15.04 18.91 -0.37
N PHE A 12 14.92 18.09 0.69
CA PHE A 12 14.01 18.34 1.83
C PHE A 12 14.59 19.30 2.89
N ALA A 13 14.12 20.55 2.93
CA ALA A 13 14.29 21.42 4.11
C ALA A 13 12.93 21.84 4.73
N ASN A 14 11.94 22.18 3.90
CA ASN A 14 10.62 22.61 4.39
C ASN A 14 9.66 21.45 4.66
N ALA A 15 9.81 20.32 3.95
CA ALA A 15 9.02 19.11 4.18
C ALA A 15 9.37 18.40 5.50
N ALA A 16 10.60 18.55 6.00
CA ALA A 16 11.02 17.98 7.28
C ALA A 16 10.27 18.60 8.48
N ARG A 17 9.96 19.90 8.45
CA ARG A 17 9.20 20.58 9.52
C ARG A 17 7.73 20.19 9.54
N VAL A 18 7.10 20.05 8.37
CA VAL A 18 5.69 19.61 8.28
C VAL A 18 5.57 18.12 8.62
N MET A 19 6.49 17.27 8.14
CA MET A 19 6.51 15.85 8.51
C MET A 19 6.70 15.63 10.00
N ALA A 20 7.67 16.30 10.63
CA ALA A 20 7.95 16.10 12.05
C ALA A 20 6.80 16.50 12.98
N CYS A 21 5.87 17.35 12.51
CA CYS A 21 4.70 17.77 13.27
C CYS A 21 3.46 16.90 13.04
N VAL A 22 3.37 16.19 11.91
CA VAL A 22 2.16 15.44 11.51
C VAL A 22 2.35 13.93 11.63
N GLU A 23 3.52 13.42 11.24
CA GLU A 23 3.78 11.99 11.20
C GLU A 23 4.85 11.59 12.23
N PRO A 24 4.45 11.06 13.41
CA PRO A 24 5.36 10.82 14.53
C PRO A 24 6.42 9.75 14.23
N PHE A 25 6.26 8.93 13.19
CA PHE A 25 7.24 7.92 12.79
C PHE A 25 8.24 8.40 11.74
N GLY A 26 8.16 9.67 11.31
CA GLY A 26 9.11 10.27 10.37
C GLY A 26 9.04 9.69 8.95
N GLN A 27 7.89 9.15 8.57
CA GLN A 27 7.64 8.59 7.25
C GLN A 27 6.85 9.56 6.36
N ILE A 28 6.88 9.32 5.05
CA ILE A 28 5.93 9.91 4.10
C ILE A 28 4.93 8.84 3.66
N PRO A 29 3.68 9.21 3.34
CA PRO A 29 3.14 10.58 3.25
C PRO A 29 2.52 11.12 4.55
N ALA A 30 2.48 12.45 4.66
CA ALA A 30 1.64 13.21 5.58
C ALA A 30 0.71 14.13 4.77
N PHE A 31 -0.52 14.35 5.25
CA PHE A 31 -1.57 15.09 4.55
C PHE A 31 -2.27 16.06 5.50
N GLN A 32 -2.64 17.23 4.98
CA GLN A 32 -3.37 18.26 5.72
C GLN A 32 -4.55 18.79 4.91
N ASP A 33 -5.74 18.80 5.50
CA ASP A 33 -6.94 19.43 4.96
C ASP A 33 -7.58 20.31 6.04
N GLY A 34 -7.35 21.63 5.94
CA GLY A 34 -7.68 22.58 7.00
C GLY A 34 -6.97 22.25 8.32
N ASP A 35 -7.76 21.98 9.36
CA ASP A 35 -7.28 21.61 10.69
C ASP A 35 -7.07 20.08 10.85
N ILE A 36 -7.46 19.28 9.85
CA ILE A 36 -7.29 17.83 9.87
C ILE A 36 -5.88 17.47 9.38
N MET A 37 -5.14 16.75 10.21
CA MET A 37 -3.82 16.21 9.92
C MET A 37 -3.91 14.69 9.86
N LEU A 38 -3.47 14.09 8.75
CA LEU A 38 -3.50 12.66 8.51
C LEU A 38 -2.13 12.15 8.10
N PHE A 39 -1.84 10.91 8.46
CA PHE A 39 -0.70 10.11 8.04
C PHE A 39 -1.19 8.69 7.75
N GLU A 40 -0.31 7.79 7.32
CA GLU A 40 -0.63 6.50 6.68
C GLU A 40 -1.31 6.66 5.32
N SER A 41 -0.63 6.18 4.26
CA SER A 41 -1.08 6.38 2.88
C SER A 41 -2.49 5.82 2.61
N ARG A 42 -2.84 4.67 3.20
CA ARG A 42 -4.17 4.04 3.04
C ARG A 42 -5.27 4.83 3.75
N ALA A 43 -4.98 5.40 4.92
CA ALA A 43 -5.93 6.24 5.65
C ALA A 43 -6.19 7.54 4.89
N ILE A 44 -5.13 8.17 4.39
CA ILE A 44 -5.22 9.35 3.53
C ILE A 44 -6.04 9.05 2.27
N ALA A 45 -5.78 7.93 1.60
CA ALA A 45 -6.51 7.53 0.38
C ALA A 45 -8.01 7.31 0.64
N LYS A 46 -8.37 6.67 1.77
CA LYS A 46 -9.78 6.51 2.19
C LYS A 46 -10.45 7.87 2.46
N TYR A 47 -9.74 8.82 3.08
CA TYR A 47 -10.24 10.18 3.32
C TYR A 47 -10.42 10.98 2.02
N SER A 48 -9.46 10.90 1.10
CA SER A 48 -9.44 11.70 -0.13
C SER A 48 -10.29 11.13 -1.26
N LYS A 49 -11.13 10.12 -1.01
CA LYS A 49 -11.93 9.46 -2.05
C LYS A 49 -12.85 10.49 -2.76
N PRO A 50 -12.92 10.49 -4.10
CA PRO A 50 -13.83 11.38 -4.82
C PRO A 50 -15.29 11.11 -4.44
N ALA A 51 -16.05 12.14 -4.09
CA ALA A 51 -17.46 12.01 -3.69
C ALA A 51 -18.38 11.42 -4.79
N GLN A 52 -17.93 11.41 -6.04
CA GLN A 52 -18.67 10.88 -7.19
C GLN A 52 -18.43 9.37 -7.43
N GLU A 53 -17.43 8.77 -6.78
CA GLU A 53 -17.10 7.36 -6.97
C GLU A 53 -17.26 6.57 -5.66
N ASP A 54 -18.15 5.57 -5.68
CA ASP A 54 -18.30 4.65 -4.54
C ASP A 54 -17.24 3.54 -4.60
N LEU A 55 -15.98 3.92 -4.36
CA LEU A 55 -14.84 2.99 -4.34
C LEU A 55 -14.84 2.11 -3.08
N LEU A 56 -15.43 2.58 -1.98
CA LEU A 56 -15.45 1.86 -0.69
C LEU A 56 -16.70 0.99 -0.51
N ARG A 57 -17.72 1.15 -1.37
CA ARG A 57 -18.96 0.36 -1.36
C ARG A 57 -19.69 0.41 -0.03
N GLU A 58 -19.59 1.52 0.70
CA GLU A 58 -20.12 1.69 2.06
C GLU A 58 -21.65 1.53 2.14
N GLY A 59 -22.36 1.67 1.01
CA GLY A 59 -23.81 1.43 0.92
C GLY A 59 -24.20 -0.06 0.97
N ASN A 60 -23.26 -1.00 0.77
CA ASN A 60 -23.51 -2.44 0.83
C ASN A 60 -22.47 -3.11 1.75
N PRO A 61 -22.88 -3.63 2.93
CA PRO A 61 -21.96 -4.25 3.88
C PRO A 61 -21.14 -5.42 3.32
N GLU A 62 -21.71 -6.22 2.41
CA GLU A 62 -21.01 -7.37 1.82
C GLU A 62 -19.93 -6.93 0.83
N GLU A 63 -20.24 -5.94 -0.01
CA GLU A 63 -19.26 -5.36 -0.95
C GLU A 63 -18.16 -4.60 -0.21
N ALA A 64 -18.51 -3.79 0.79
CA ALA A 64 -17.56 -3.07 1.63
C ALA A 64 -16.60 -4.04 2.35
N ALA A 65 -17.12 -5.14 2.90
CA ALA A 65 -16.29 -6.17 3.53
C ALA A 65 -15.32 -6.80 2.53
N MET A 66 -15.72 -7.00 1.27
CA MET A 66 -14.82 -7.50 0.23
C MET A 66 -13.73 -6.49 -0.14
N VAL A 67 -14.07 -5.20 -0.24
CA VAL A 67 -13.10 -4.11 -0.44
C VAL A 67 -12.07 -4.09 0.68
N ASP A 68 -12.50 -4.18 1.94
CA ASP A 68 -11.60 -4.21 3.08
C ASP A 68 -10.72 -5.47 3.06
N VAL A 69 -11.27 -6.65 2.79
CA VAL A 69 -10.48 -7.90 2.68
C VAL A 69 -9.35 -7.75 1.67
N TRP A 70 -9.62 -7.28 0.45
CA TRP A 70 -8.59 -7.16 -0.58
C TRP A 70 -7.63 -5.99 -0.34
N THR A 71 -8.08 -4.94 0.36
CA THR A 71 -7.19 -3.87 0.84
C THR A 71 -6.20 -4.40 1.88
N GLU A 72 -6.65 -5.25 2.81
CA GLU A 72 -5.77 -5.88 3.79
C GLU A 72 -4.85 -6.94 3.16
N VAL A 73 -5.32 -7.67 2.14
CA VAL A 73 -4.47 -8.58 1.35
C VAL A 73 -3.39 -7.80 0.60
N GLU A 74 -3.69 -6.64 0.03
CA GLU A 74 -2.68 -5.73 -0.53
C GLU A 74 -1.63 -5.39 0.53
N ALA A 75 -2.08 -4.92 1.69
CA ALA A 75 -1.23 -4.40 2.74
C ALA A 75 -0.29 -5.45 3.35
N HIS A 76 -0.80 -6.68 3.51
CA HIS A 76 -0.12 -7.72 4.30
C HIS A 76 0.45 -8.86 3.47
N GLN A 77 -0.02 -9.07 2.24
CA GLN A 77 0.46 -10.17 1.39
C GLN A 77 1.17 -9.64 0.14
N TYR A 78 0.53 -8.73 -0.59
CA TYR A 78 1.06 -8.23 -1.86
C TYR A 78 2.25 -7.30 -1.68
N ASN A 79 2.07 -6.19 -0.96
CA ASN A 79 3.10 -5.17 -0.80
C ASN A 79 4.35 -5.68 -0.07
N PRO A 80 4.27 -6.51 0.99
CA PRO A 80 5.46 -7.08 1.62
C PRO A 80 6.25 -8.04 0.70
N ALA A 81 5.59 -8.72 -0.24
CA ALA A 81 6.26 -9.56 -1.23
C ALA A 81 6.87 -8.76 -2.38
N LEU A 82 6.21 -7.68 -2.82
CA LEU A 82 6.66 -6.84 -3.92
C LEU A 82 7.71 -5.79 -3.51
N SER A 83 7.53 -5.14 -2.36
CA SER A 83 8.34 -3.99 -1.96
C SER A 83 9.85 -4.25 -1.92
N PRO A 84 10.37 -5.42 -1.49
CA PRO A 84 11.82 -5.66 -1.55
C PRO A 84 12.36 -5.64 -2.98
N ILE A 85 11.59 -6.12 -3.96
CA ILE A 85 11.97 -6.08 -5.38
C ILE A 85 12.07 -4.63 -5.84
N VAL A 86 11.10 -3.78 -5.48
CA VAL A 86 11.13 -2.34 -5.81
C VAL A 86 12.32 -1.65 -5.15
N TYR A 87 12.59 -1.97 -3.89
CA TYR A 87 13.73 -1.38 -3.17
C TYR A 87 15.07 -1.78 -3.81
N GLU A 88 15.27 -3.06 -4.10
CA GLU A 88 16.54 -3.56 -4.64
C GLU A 88 16.77 -3.19 -6.10
N CYS A 89 15.73 -3.21 -6.93
CA CYS A 89 15.85 -2.98 -8.37
C CYS A 89 15.72 -1.49 -8.76
N LEU A 90 15.04 -0.67 -7.97
CA LEU A 90 14.78 0.73 -8.29
C LEU A 90 15.35 1.70 -7.25
N ILE A 91 14.93 1.60 -5.99
CA ILE A 91 15.28 2.62 -4.97
C ILE A 91 16.78 2.60 -4.66
N ASN A 92 17.36 1.44 -4.41
CA ASN A 92 18.79 1.28 -4.11
C ASN A 92 19.68 1.81 -5.24
N PRO A 93 19.54 1.37 -6.50
CA PRO A 93 20.42 1.84 -7.58
C PRO A 93 20.16 3.30 -7.96
N VAL A 94 18.89 3.72 -8.07
CA VAL A 94 18.55 5.06 -8.60
C VAL A 94 18.70 6.15 -7.55
N MET A 95 18.30 5.90 -6.30
CA MET A 95 18.27 6.93 -5.26
C MET A 95 19.45 6.86 -4.29
N ARG A 96 20.03 5.67 -4.07
CA ARG A 96 21.09 5.46 -3.07
C ARG A 96 22.46 5.13 -3.67
N GLY A 97 22.54 4.85 -4.97
CA GLY A 97 23.76 4.37 -5.61
C GLY A 97 24.26 3.02 -5.07
N VAL A 98 23.37 2.26 -4.44
CA VAL A 98 23.65 0.93 -3.88
C VAL A 98 23.32 -0.12 -4.94
N PRO A 99 24.22 -1.06 -5.25
CA PRO A 99 23.94 -2.11 -6.22
C PRO A 99 22.83 -3.05 -5.71
N THR A 100 22.02 -3.54 -6.65
CA THR A 100 20.94 -4.51 -6.39
C THR A 100 21.48 -5.78 -5.75
N ASN A 101 20.86 -6.19 -4.64
CA ASN A 101 21.10 -7.51 -4.07
C ASN A 101 20.23 -8.57 -4.76
N GLN A 102 20.81 -9.26 -5.73
CA GLN A 102 20.08 -10.23 -6.54
C GLN A 102 19.46 -11.37 -5.71
N LYS A 103 20.12 -11.79 -4.61
CA LYS A 103 19.57 -12.84 -3.75
C LYS A 103 18.24 -12.43 -3.11
N VAL A 104 18.13 -11.19 -2.65
CA VAL A 104 16.88 -10.66 -2.06
C VAL A 104 15.78 -10.57 -3.11
N VAL A 105 16.13 -10.17 -4.35
CA VAL A 105 15.20 -10.13 -5.48
C VAL A 105 14.66 -11.51 -5.79
N ASP A 106 15.54 -12.51 -5.94
CA ASP A 106 15.14 -13.88 -6.29
C ASP A 106 14.24 -14.50 -5.21
N GLU A 107 14.59 -14.35 -3.93
CA GLU A 107 13.76 -14.83 -2.81
C GLU A 107 12.40 -14.13 -2.74
N SER A 108 12.35 -12.83 -3.05
CA SER A 108 11.12 -12.05 -3.04
C SER A 108 10.23 -12.36 -4.23
N LEU A 109 10.82 -12.60 -5.41
CA LEU A 109 10.10 -13.03 -6.61
C LEU A 109 9.38 -14.37 -6.39
N GLU A 110 10.03 -15.34 -5.73
CA GLU A 110 9.39 -16.62 -5.41
C GLU A 110 8.20 -16.48 -4.46
N LYS A 111 8.26 -15.54 -3.50
CA LYS A 111 7.11 -15.22 -2.63
C LYS A 111 6.02 -14.50 -3.42
N PHE A 112 6.41 -13.54 -4.26
CA PHE A 112 5.49 -12.72 -5.02
C PHE A 112 4.70 -13.53 -6.06
N LYS A 113 5.35 -14.48 -6.75
CA LYS A 113 4.67 -15.43 -7.67
C LYS A 113 3.51 -16.15 -6.99
N LYS A 114 3.70 -16.66 -5.76
CA LYS A 114 2.64 -17.34 -5.00
C LYS A 114 1.48 -16.42 -4.64
N VAL A 115 1.75 -15.14 -4.37
CA VAL A 115 0.70 -14.15 -4.18
C VAL A 115 -0.04 -13.92 -5.49
N LEU A 116 0.67 -13.78 -6.61
CA LEU A 116 0.07 -13.62 -7.93
C LEU A 116 -0.77 -14.83 -8.33
N ASP A 117 -0.41 -16.06 -7.96
CA ASP A 117 -1.24 -17.25 -8.21
C ASP A 117 -2.63 -17.13 -7.52
N VAL A 118 -2.67 -16.57 -6.31
CA VAL A 118 -3.93 -16.31 -5.58
C VAL A 118 -4.74 -15.20 -6.25
N TYR A 119 -4.06 -14.14 -6.72
CA TYR A 119 -4.70 -13.05 -7.44
C TYR A 119 -5.26 -13.53 -8.79
N GLU A 120 -4.53 -14.35 -9.53
CA GLU A 120 -4.97 -14.91 -10.80
C GLU A 120 -6.23 -15.76 -10.61
N ALA A 121 -6.24 -16.67 -9.62
CA ALA A 121 -7.43 -17.45 -9.29
C ALA A 121 -8.62 -16.54 -8.91
N HIS A 122 -8.39 -15.52 -8.08
CA HIS A 122 -9.46 -14.59 -7.71
C HIS A 122 -10.01 -13.80 -8.92
N LEU A 123 -9.14 -13.26 -9.76
CA LEU A 123 -9.49 -12.40 -10.89
C LEU A 123 -10.12 -13.18 -12.06
N SER A 124 -9.79 -14.47 -12.21
CA SER A 124 -10.44 -15.37 -13.17
C SER A 124 -11.82 -15.85 -12.72
N GLY A 125 -12.21 -15.57 -11.46
CA GLY A 125 -13.43 -16.08 -10.85
C GLY A 125 -13.31 -17.53 -10.38
N GLU A 126 -12.10 -18.10 -10.39
CA GLU A 126 -11.81 -19.42 -9.83
C GLU A 126 -11.75 -19.36 -8.30
N GLN A 127 -12.27 -20.39 -7.63
CA GLN A 127 -12.16 -20.47 -6.17
C GLN A 127 -10.68 -20.65 -5.78
N VAL A 128 -10.13 -19.71 -5.02
CA VAL A 128 -8.78 -19.82 -4.46
C VAL A 128 -8.64 -21.15 -3.70
N PRO A 129 -7.62 -21.99 -3.98
CA PRO A 129 -7.45 -23.26 -3.31
C PRO A 129 -7.32 -23.08 -1.79
N ARG A 130 -8.29 -23.60 -1.03
CA ARG A 130 -8.24 -23.62 0.43
C ARG A 130 -7.23 -24.65 0.93
N ARG A 131 -5.93 -24.36 0.83
CA ARG A 131 -4.91 -25.17 1.51
C ARG A 131 -4.88 -24.80 3.00
N GLY A 132 -5.49 -25.63 3.85
CA GLY A 132 -5.00 -25.84 5.22
C GLY A 132 -5.87 -25.49 6.43
N LEU A 133 -7.13 -25.08 6.31
CA LEU A 133 -7.98 -24.75 7.48
C LEU A 133 -8.84 -25.91 8.03
N LEU A 134 -8.57 -27.16 7.63
CA LEU A 134 -9.34 -28.34 8.06
C LEU A 134 -8.59 -29.29 9.02
N GLN A 135 -7.76 -28.78 9.93
CA GLN A 135 -7.22 -29.58 11.06
C GLN A 135 -7.28 -28.87 12.43
N LEU A 136 -8.40 -28.22 12.73
CA LEU A 136 -8.79 -27.93 14.13
C LEU A 136 -10.29 -28.18 14.30
N ARG A 137 -10.68 -29.45 14.40
CA ARG A 137 -11.86 -29.94 15.09
C ARG A 137 -11.53 -31.26 15.77
#